data_AF-A0A6G2Q132-F1
#
_entry.id   AF-A0A6G2Q132-F1
#
_cell.length_a   1.000
_cell.length_b   1.000
_cell.length_c   1.000
_cell.angle_alpha   90.00
_cell.angle_beta   90.00
_cell.angle_gamma   90.00
#
_symmetry.space_group_name_H-M   'P 1'
#
loop_
_entity.id
_entity.type
_entity.pdbx_description
1 polymer ?
#
loop_
_entity_poly.entity_id
_entity_poly.type
_entity_poly.pdbx_seq_one_letter_code
_entity_poly.pdbx_strand_id
1 'polypeptide(L)'
;MADILALRPVLIRRGLHLRVESGLLSGIDLASDDPGTKMMVNVLAAVLEFQRDMISENTREGVAVAEAAGKTLGRPASLDPDQAAKVVEAFGEGTAVKALARQHQVDPKAIRRVLDDHLLASGDETVRTALASGRTIRRGQGHSLRITAPLELHRTALQQAVALATESSSSAERKAHRVYATRITAAT
;
A
#
# COMPACT_ATOMS: atom_id res chain seq x y z
N MET A 1 18.60 2.87 21.79
CA MET A 1 18.66 2.99 23.26
C MET A 1 18.94 1.60 23.79
N ALA A 2 20.14 1.36 24.33
CA ALA A 2 20.52 0.02 24.76
C ALA A 2 19.72 -0.39 26.01
N ASP A 3 19.14 -1.58 25.99
CA ASP A 3 18.43 -2.17 27.12
C ASP A 3 19.41 -2.43 28.29
N ILE A 4 18.99 -2.15 29.53
CA ILE A 4 19.81 -2.43 30.72
C ILE A 4 20.19 -3.91 30.80
N LEU A 5 19.33 -4.81 30.32
CA LEU A 5 19.63 -6.25 30.20
C LEU A 5 20.79 -6.52 29.24
N ALA A 6 20.91 -5.74 28.16
CA ALA A 6 21.99 -5.89 27.18
C ALA A 6 23.32 -5.30 27.68
N LEU A 7 23.26 -4.20 28.44
CA LEU A 7 24.46 -3.51 28.95
C LEU A 7 25.08 -4.22 30.15
N ARG A 8 24.25 -4.80 31.02
CA ARG A 8 24.71 -5.37 32.29
C ARG A 8 25.78 -6.47 32.15
N PRO A 9 25.68 -7.45 31.23
CA PRO A 9 26.75 -8.42 31.02
C PRO A 9 28.07 -7.78 30.60
N VAL A 10 28.04 -6.68 29.85
CA VAL A 10 29.25 -5.95 29.42
C VAL A 10 29.91 -5.28 30.61
N LEU A 11 29.13 -4.64 31.49
CA LEU A 11 29.61 -3.97 32.69
C LEU A 11 30.21 -4.96 33.69
N ILE A 12 29.52 -6.08 33.95
CA ILE A 12 30.01 -7.17 34.81
C ILE A 12 31.35 -7.70 34.30
N ARG A 13 31.46 -8.06 33.02
CA ARG A 13 32.71 -8.56 32.43
C ARG A 13 33.88 -7.58 32.53
N ARG A 14 33.60 -6.28 32.55
CA ARG A 14 34.61 -5.23 32.64
C ARG A 14 34.90 -4.78 34.07
N GLY A 15 34.22 -5.34 35.08
CA GLY A 15 34.33 -4.91 36.47
C GLY A 15 33.84 -3.47 36.69
N LEU A 16 32.87 -3.01 35.90
CA LEU A 16 32.29 -1.67 35.99
C LEU A 16 30.98 -1.72 36.77
N HIS A 17 30.80 -0.73 37.64
CA HIS A 17 29.60 -0.56 38.47
C HIS A 17 28.61 0.42 37.83
N LEU A 18 27.31 0.17 37.99
CA LEU A 18 26.23 1.06 37.56
C LEU A 18 25.36 1.41 38.75
N ARG A 19 25.78 2.43 39.50
CA ARG A 19 25.07 2.88 40.70
C ARG A 19 23.97 3.87 40.36
N VAL A 20 22.83 3.69 41.00
CA VAL A 20 21.76 4.68 40.99
C VAL A 20 22.03 5.68 42.10
N GLU A 21 22.25 6.95 41.74
CA GLU A 21 22.58 8.00 42.72
C GLU A 21 21.34 8.51 43.47
N SER A 22 20.18 8.55 42.82
CA SER A 22 18.97 9.17 43.40
C SER A 22 17.69 8.41 43.06
N GLY A 23 16.65 8.66 43.87
CA GLY A 23 15.33 8.02 43.73
C GLY A 23 15.19 6.74 44.53
N LEU A 24 14.15 5.96 44.21
CA LEU A 24 13.72 4.80 45.00
C LEU A 24 14.78 3.68 45.06
N LEU A 25 15.62 3.58 44.03
CA LEU A 25 16.69 2.58 43.93
C LEU A 25 18.07 3.16 44.27
N SER A 26 18.13 4.35 44.90
CA SER A 26 19.39 5.00 45.27
C SER A 26 20.30 4.07 46.08
N GLY A 27 21.59 4.08 45.76
CA GLY A 27 22.61 3.25 46.39
C GLY A 27 22.73 1.83 45.81
N ILE A 28 21.80 1.39 44.98
CA ILE A 28 21.87 0.07 44.34
C ILE A 28 22.79 0.11 43.12
N ASP A 29 23.69 -0.88 43.04
CA ASP A 29 24.48 -1.15 41.84
C ASP A 29 23.77 -2.17 40.94
N LEU A 30 23.18 -1.68 39.84
CA LEU A 30 22.47 -2.50 38.87
C LEU A 30 23.39 -3.43 38.08
N ALA A 31 24.70 -3.21 38.10
CA ALA A 31 25.70 -4.09 37.49
C ALA A 31 26.26 -5.12 38.48
N SER A 32 25.78 -5.18 39.72
CA SER A 32 26.19 -6.23 40.67
C SER A 32 25.74 -7.61 40.19
N ASP A 33 26.58 -8.64 40.37
CA ASP A 33 26.31 -10.01 39.91
C ASP A 33 25.54 -10.89 40.93
N ASP A 34 25.05 -10.29 42.01
CA ASP A 34 24.29 -11.00 43.04
C ASP A 34 22.87 -11.40 42.56
N PRO A 35 22.30 -12.50 43.10
CA PRO A 35 20.97 -12.97 42.71
C PRO A 35 19.84 -11.95 42.93
N GLY A 36 19.93 -11.09 43.95
CA GLY A 36 18.90 -10.09 44.26
C GLY A 36 18.84 -8.99 43.20
N THR A 37 19.99 -8.42 42.86
CA THR A 37 20.12 -7.45 41.77
C THR A 37 19.70 -8.07 40.43
N LYS A 38 20.07 -9.33 40.16
CA LYS A 38 19.62 -10.06 38.96
C LYS A 38 18.09 -10.11 38.87
N MET A 39 17.42 -10.52 39.95
CA MET A 39 15.96 -10.59 39.99
C MET A 39 15.33 -9.21 39.80
N MET A 40 15.80 -8.19 40.53
CA MET A 40 15.25 -6.84 40.47
C MET A 40 15.34 -6.24 39.07
N VAL A 41 16.50 -6.33 38.42
CA VAL A 41 16.70 -5.83 37.05
C VAL A 41 15.76 -6.53 36.07
N ASN A 42 15.56 -7.84 36.21
CA ASN A 42 14.64 -8.59 35.36
C ASN A 42 13.17 -8.16 35.57
N VAL A 43 12.74 -7.94 36.82
CA VAL A 43 11.38 -7.44 37.12
C VAL A 43 11.17 -6.06 36.51
N LEU A 44 12.14 -5.14 36.67
CA LEU A 44 12.06 -3.81 36.07
C LEU A 44 11.99 -3.88 34.55
N ALA A 45 12.80 -4.75 33.92
CA ALA A 45 12.77 -4.95 32.48
C ALA A 45 11.40 -5.48 32.01
N ALA A 46 10.83 -6.47 32.71
CA ALA A 46 9.51 -7.01 32.40
C ALA A 46 8.40 -5.95 32.50
N VAL A 47 8.45 -5.07 33.51
CA VAL A 47 7.50 -3.94 33.63
C VAL A 47 7.67 -2.96 32.47
N LEU A 48 8.91 -2.66 32.06
CA LEU A 48 9.18 -1.77 30.93
C LEU A 48 8.71 -2.37 29.59
N GLU A 49 8.86 -3.68 29.40
CA GLU A 49 8.31 -4.39 28.24
C GLU A 49 6.79 -4.31 28.22
N PHE A 50 6.13 -4.61 29.33
CA PHE A 50 4.67 -4.46 29.46
C PHE A 50 4.19 -3.05 29.14
N GLN A 51 4.88 -2.01 29.63
CA GLN A 51 4.54 -0.63 29.33
C GLN A 51 4.69 -0.29 27.84
N ARG A 52 5.73 -0.81 27.17
CA ARG A 52 5.90 -0.63 25.72
C ARG A 52 4.78 -1.28 24.94
N ASP A 53 4.38 -2.49 25.33
CA ASP A 53 3.28 -3.21 24.70
C ASP A 53 1.96 -2.45 24.88
N MET A 54 1.69 -1.95 26.09
CA MET A 54 0.52 -1.10 26.36
C MET A 54 0.48 0.18 25.52
N ILE A 55 1.62 0.86 25.35
CA ILE A 55 1.70 2.06 24.48
C ILE A 55 1.41 1.67 23.02
N SER A 56 1.95 0.54 22.56
CA SER A 56 1.67 0.03 21.22
C SER A 56 0.19 -0.30 21.03
N GLU A 57 -0.45 -0.88 22.05
CA GLU A 57 -1.86 -1.25 21.99
C GLU A 57 -2.75 -0.01 21.93
N ASN A 58 -2.54 0.95 22.84
CA ASN A 58 -3.26 2.23 22.81
C ASN A 58 -3.09 2.97 21.47
N THR A 59 -1.92 2.86 20.85
CA THR A 59 -1.68 3.46 19.53
C THR A 59 -2.50 2.77 18.45
N ARG A 60 -2.60 1.43 18.47
CA ARG A 60 -3.44 0.67 17.53
C ARG A 60 -4.91 1.01 17.72
N GLU A 61 -5.39 1.09 18.95
CA GLU A 61 -6.77 1.49 19.25
C GLU A 61 -7.05 2.91 18.72
N GLY A 62 -6.15 3.86 18.98
CA GLY A 62 -6.27 5.22 18.48
C GLY A 62 -6.29 5.32 16.94
N VAL A 63 -5.46 4.50 16.28
CA VAL A 63 -5.46 4.35 14.82
C VAL A 63 -6.79 3.80 14.32
N ALA A 64 -7.29 2.72 14.92
CA ALA A 64 -8.57 2.11 14.53
C ALA A 64 -9.76 3.09 14.70
N VAL A 65 -9.77 3.88 15.78
CA VAL A 65 -10.78 4.93 15.98
C VAL A 65 -10.67 6.03 14.92
N ALA A 66 -9.45 6.43 14.54
CA ALA A 66 -9.24 7.42 13.49
C ALA A 66 -9.69 6.90 12.11
N GLU A 67 -9.41 5.63 11.80
CA GLU A 67 -9.89 4.96 10.58
C GLU A 67 -11.42 4.88 10.56
N ALA A 68 -12.06 4.48 11.67
CA ALA A 68 -13.52 4.43 11.79
C ALA A 68 -14.18 5.82 11.65
N ALA A 69 -13.48 6.87 12.08
CA ALA A 69 -13.89 8.27 11.87
C ALA A 69 -13.61 8.79 10.44
N GLY A 70 -13.09 7.95 9.54
CA GLY A 70 -12.80 8.30 8.15
C GLY A 70 -11.57 9.19 7.95
N LYS A 71 -10.69 9.33 8.97
CA LYS A 71 -9.47 10.13 8.83
C LYS A 71 -8.46 9.37 7.96
N THR A 72 -7.90 10.06 6.96
CA THR A 72 -6.81 9.50 6.16
C THR A 72 -5.53 9.46 6.98
N LEU A 73 -5.01 8.26 7.22
CA LEU A 73 -3.76 8.05 7.95
C LEU A 73 -2.55 8.03 6.99
N GLY A 74 -1.38 8.36 7.55
CA GLY A 74 -0.11 8.29 6.83
C GLY A 74 0.24 9.58 6.07
N ARG A 75 1.09 9.45 5.05
CA ARG A 75 1.58 10.58 4.27
C ARG A 75 0.44 11.13 3.39
N PRO A 76 0.18 12.45 3.39
CA PRO A 76 -0.80 13.06 2.49
C PRO A 76 -0.51 12.70 1.02
N ALA A 77 -1.58 12.56 0.23
CA ALA A 77 -1.45 12.39 -1.20
C ALA A 77 -0.71 13.60 -1.81
N SER A 78 0.14 13.34 -2.82
CA SER A 78 0.88 14.41 -3.51
C SER A 78 0.01 15.23 -4.47
N LEU A 79 -1.21 14.78 -4.73
CA LEU A 79 -2.20 15.42 -5.58
C LEU A 79 -3.50 15.53 -4.78
N ASP A 80 -4.14 16.68 -4.88
CA ASP A 80 -5.49 16.90 -4.37
C ASP A 80 -6.52 16.11 -5.20
N PRO A 81 -7.63 15.59 -4.64
CA PRO A 81 -8.74 14.99 -5.40
C PRO A 81 -9.11 15.69 -6.71
N ASP A 82 -9.18 17.02 -6.74
CA ASP A 82 -9.50 17.76 -7.97
C ASP A 82 -8.39 17.64 -9.04
N GLN A 83 -7.13 17.62 -8.60
CA GLN A 83 -6.00 17.39 -9.49
C GLN A 83 -5.98 15.94 -9.98
N ALA A 84 -6.31 14.99 -9.11
CA ALA A 84 -6.41 13.59 -9.47
C ALA A 84 -7.49 13.35 -10.54
N ALA A 85 -8.66 13.98 -10.42
CA ALA A 85 -9.72 13.91 -11.42
C ALA A 85 -9.26 14.46 -12.79
N LYS A 86 -8.58 15.61 -12.81
CA LYS A 86 -8.02 16.19 -14.04
C LYS A 86 -6.95 15.32 -14.68
N VAL A 87 -6.13 14.66 -13.86
CA VAL A 87 -5.12 13.70 -14.33
C VAL A 87 -5.78 12.52 -15.04
N VAL A 88 -6.87 12.00 -14.48
CA VAL A 88 -7.64 10.89 -15.07
C VAL A 88 -8.27 11.32 -16.40
N GLU A 89 -8.93 12.47 -16.43
CA GLU A 89 -9.57 13.01 -17.63
C GLU A 89 -8.56 13.23 -18.76
N ALA A 90 -7.48 13.96 -18.48
CA ALA A 90 -6.44 14.24 -19.47
C ALA A 90 -5.72 12.98 -19.95
N PHE A 91 -5.60 11.95 -19.10
CA PHE A 91 -5.09 10.65 -19.51
C PHE A 91 -6.06 9.92 -20.47
N GLY A 92 -7.37 10.00 -20.20
CA GLY A 92 -8.41 9.48 -21.09
C GLY A 92 -8.41 10.13 -22.47
N GLU A 93 -8.04 11.40 -22.56
CA GLU A 93 -7.83 12.14 -23.82
C GLU A 93 -6.52 11.78 -24.56
N GLY A 94 -5.68 10.92 -23.96
CA GLY A 94 -4.43 10.43 -24.57
C GLY A 94 -3.16 11.14 -24.10
N THR A 95 -3.22 11.98 -23.06
CA THR A 95 -2.02 12.66 -22.53
C THR A 95 -1.07 11.67 -21.87
N ALA A 96 0.23 11.75 -22.21
CA ALA A 96 1.24 10.84 -21.66
C ALA A 96 1.50 11.08 -20.16
N VAL A 97 1.68 10.00 -19.39
CA VAL A 97 1.98 10.01 -17.94
C VAL A 97 3.15 10.94 -17.57
N LYS A 98 4.21 10.99 -18.38
CA LYS A 98 5.36 11.86 -18.13
C LYS A 98 5.03 13.35 -18.31
N ALA A 99 4.12 13.68 -19.21
CA ALA A 99 3.67 15.06 -19.41
C ALA A 99 2.83 15.52 -18.22
N LEU A 100 1.88 14.68 -17.78
CA LEU A 100 1.07 14.92 -16.58
C LEU A 100 1.96 15.09 -15.33
N ALA A 101 2.95 14.22 -15.15
CA ALA A 101 3.88 14.31 -14.03
C ALA A 101 4.61 15.65 -13.97
N ARG A 102 5.06 16.16 -15.13
CA ARG A 102 5.72 17.48 -15.23
C ARG A 102 4.75 18.63 -14.96
N GLN A 103 3.55 18.57 -15.53
CA GLN A 103 2.51 19.60 -15.33
C GLN A 103 2.14 19.75 -13.87
N HIS A 104 2.04 18.63 -13.15
CA HIS A 104 1.68 18.61 -11.73
C HIS A 104 2.89 18.64 -10.78
N GLN A 105 4.12 18.71 -11.30
CA GLN A 105 5.36 18.71 -10.52
C GLN A 105 5.50 17.53 -9.55
N VAL A 106 5.02 16.36 -9.95
CA VAL A 106 5.09 15.12 -9.16
C VAL A 106 5.91 14.05 -9.87
N ASP A 107 6.35 13.04 -9.12
CA ASP A 107 6.97 11.87 -9.72
C ASP A 107 5.95 11.12 -10.61
N PRO A 108 6.34 10.58 -11.77
CA PRO A 108 5.47 9.76 -12.62
C PRO A 108 4.80 8.57 -11.90
N LYS A 109 5.35 8.12 -10.78
CA LYS A 109 4.76 7.10 -9.91
C LYS A 109 3.49 7.60 -9.21
N ALA A 110 3.42 8.89 -8.85
CA ALA A 110 2.22 9.47 -8.26
C ALA A 110 1.06 9.50 -9.26
N ILE A 111 1.34 9.88 -10.52
CA ILE A 111 0.36 9.84 -11.61
C ILE A 111 -0.12 8.41 -11.84
N ARG A 112 0.79 7.42 -11.96
CA ARG A 112 0.39 6.02 -12.13
C ARG A 112 -0.47 5.51 -10.99
N ARG A 113 -0.12 5.86 -9.74
CA ARG A 113 -0.92 5.48 -8.58
C ARG A 113 -2.34 6.04 -8.65
N VAL A 114 -2.51 7.32 -9.02
CA VAL A 114 -3.85 7.91 -9.23
C VAL A 114 -4.64 7.15 -10.29
N LEU A 115 -4.00 6.81 -11.42
CA LEU A 115 -4.65 6.05 -12.49
C LEU A 115 -5.01 4.63 -12.05
N ASP A 116 -4.12 3.94 -11.33
CA ASP A 116 -4.36 2.60 -10.78
C ASP A 116 -5.53 2.63 -9.77
N ASP A 117 -5.53 3.59 -8.84
CA ASP A 117 -6.59 3.79 -7.85
C ASP A 117 -7.94 4.07 -8.53
N HIS A 118 -7.95 4.90 -9.59
CA HIS A 118 -9.15 5.18 -10.39
C HIS A 118 -9.65 3.93 -11.13
N LEU A 119 -8.77 3.16 -11.76
CA LEU A 119 -9.14 1.93 -12.46
C LEU A 119 -9.75 0.89 -11.51
N LEU A 120 -9.23 0.78 -10.29
CA LEU A 120 -9.79 -0.10 -9.26
C LEU A 120 -11.16 0.40 -8.79
N ALA A 121 -11.35 1.71 -8.63
CA ALA A 121 -12.63 2.28 -8.17
C ALA A 121 -13.74 2.22 -9.24
N SER A 122 -13.39 2.38 -10.52
CA SER A 122 -14.35 2.44 -11.64
C SER A 122 -14.73 1.08 -12.22
N GLY A 123 -14.00 0.01 -11.89
CA GLY A 123 -14.31 -1.34 -12.38
C GLY A 123 -15.50 -1.98 -11.67
N ASP A 124 -16.34 -2.69 -12.44
CA ASP A 124 -17.30 -3.64 -11.88
C ASP A 124 -16.58 -4.73 -11.07
N GLU A 125 -17.25 -5.37 -10.11
CA GLU A 125 -16.64 -6.34 -9.18
C GLU A 125 -15.88 -7.46 -9.92
N THR A 126 -16.46 -7.92 -11.03
CA THR A 126 -15.89 -8.93 -11.92
C THR A 126 -14.58 -8.45 -12.56
N VAL A 127 -14.52 -7.18 -12.96
CA VAL A 127 -13.34 -6.55 -13.57
C VAL A 127 -12.26 -6.34 -12.52
N ARG A 128 -12.62 -5.84 -11.33
CA ARG A 128 -11.69 -5.72 -10.19
C ARG A 128 -11.04 -7.04 -9.83
N THR A 129 -11.83 -8.11 -9.73
CA THR A 129 -11.34 -9.47 -9.43
C THR A 129 -10.40 -10.01 -10.51
N ALA A 130 -10.71 -9.77 -11.78
CA ALA A 130 -9.87 -10.18 -12.90
C ALA A 130 -8.53 -9.41 -12.96
N LEU A 131 -8.55 -8.11 -12.64
CA LEU A 131 -7.34 -7.30 -12.56
C LEU A 131 -6.46 -7.72 -11.38
N ALA A 132 -7.07 -8.00 -10.22
CA ALA A 132 -6.37 -8.45 -9.00
C ALA A 132 -5.72 -9.84 -9.16
N SER A 133 -6.36 -10.75 -9.91
CA SER A 133 -5.83 -12.09 -10.20
C SER A 133 -4.85 -12.13 -11.40
N GLY A 134 -4.64 -10.99 -12.05
CA GLY A 134 -3.77 -10.85 -13.21
C GLY A 134 -2.30 -11.10 -12.91
N ARG A 135 -1.59 -11.67 -13.89
CA ARG A 135 -0.13 -11.83 -13.80
C ARG A 135 0.58 -10.70 -14.54
N THR A 136 1.29 -9.87 -13.79
CA THR A 136 2.15 -8.82 -14.35
C THR A 136 3.39 -9.43 -15.01
N ILE A 137 3.63 -9.11 -16.28
CA ILE A 137 4.81 -9.52 -17.04
C ILE A 137 5.63 -8.26 -17.34
N ARG A 138 6.89 -8.22 -16.89
CA ARG A 138 7.83 -7.13 -17.22
C ARG A 138 8.14 -7.13 -18.72
N ARG A 139 8.00 -5.97 -19.36
CA ARG A 139 8.28 -5.73 -20.79
C ARG A 139 9.14 -4.48 -20.91
N GLY A 140 10.47 -4.64 -20.90
CA GLY A 140 11.42 -3.52 -20.97
C GLY A 140 11.19 -2.49 -19.86
N GLN A 141 10.92 -1.23 -20.25
CA GLN A 141 10.60 -0.12 -19.33
C GLN A 141 9.14 -0.09 -18.85
N GLY A 142 8.33 -1.10 -19.20
CA GLY A 142 6.92 -1.19 -18.82
C GLY A 142 6.51 -2.59 -18.38
N HIS A 143 5.20 -2.78 -18.26
CA HIS A 143 4.57 -4.02 -17.83
C HIS A 143 3.34 -4.31 -18.69
N SER A 144 3.11 -5.58 -19.00
CA SER A 144 1.85 -6.05 -19.56
C SER A 144 1.14 -6.89 -18.51
N LEU A 145 -0.12 -6.60 -18.22
CA LEU A 145 -0.95 -7.40 -17.32
C LEU A 145 -1.65 -8.50 -18.12
N ARG A 146 -1.36 -9.76 -17.81
CA ARG A 146 -2.05 -10.90 -18.41
C ARG A 146 -3.22 -11.29 -17.49
N ILE A 147 -4.43 -11.02 -17.94
CA ILE A 147 -5.67 -11.37 -17.24
C ILE A 147 -6.48 -12.38 -18.05
N THR A 148 -7.29 -13.17 -17.36
CA THR A 148 -8.43 -13.82 -17.98
C THR A 148 -9.55 -12.78 -18.02
N ALA A 149 -9.84 -12.27 -19.21
CA ALA A 149 -10.88 -11.26 -19.37
C ALA A 149 -12.26 -11.88 -19.05
N PRO A 150 -13.01 -11.31 -18.09
CA PRO A 150 -14.37 -11.78 -17.80
C PRO A 150 -15.30 -11.46 -18.98
N LEU A 151 -16.40 -12.21 -19.10
CA LEU A 151 -17.35 -12.04 -20.20
C LEU A 151 -17.91 -10.60 -20.27
N GLU A 152 -18.12 -9.96 -19.12
CA GLU A 152 -18.56 -8.55 -19.04
C GLU A 152 -17.58 -7.59 -19.72
N LEU A 153 -16.26 -7.79 -19.56
CA LEU A 153 -15.27 -6.96 -20.24
C LEU A 153 -15.35 -7.13 -21.76
N HIS A 154 -15.61 -8.36 -22.23
CA HIS A 154 -15.84 -8.60 -23.65
C HIS A 154 -17.12 -7.93 -24.16
N ARG A 155 -18.20 -7.91 -23.37
CA ARG A 155 -19.46 -7.23 -23.69
C ARG A 155 -19.28 -5.71 -23.76
N THR A 156 -18.61 -5.09 -22.79
CA THR A 156 -18.31 -3.65 -22.82
C THR A 156 -17.41 -3.29 -24.00
N ALA A 157 -16.38 -4.09 -24.27
CA ALA A 157 -15.52 -3.88 -25.43
C ALA A 157 -16.30 -3.96 -26.75
N LEU A 158 -17.27 -4.88 -26.86
CA LEU A 158 -18.15 -4.98 -28.03
C LEU A 158 -19.04 -3.72 -28.16
N GLN A 159 -19.60 -3.20 -27.07
CA GLN A 159 -20.39 -1.97 -27.08
C GLN A 159 -19.58 -0.75 -27.53
N GLN A 160 -18.34 -0.61 -27.07
CA GLN A 160 -17.45 0.49 -27.49
C GLN A 160 -17.01 0.34 -28.97
N ALA A 161 -16.94 -0.90 -29.46
CA ALA A 161 -16.59 -1.21 -30.84
C ALA A 161 -17.75 -1.07 -31.84
N VAL A 162 -18.95 -0.63 -31.41
CA VAL A 162 -20.12 -0.49 -32.30
C VAL A 162 -19.85 0.44 -33.48
N ALA A 163 -19.02 1.47 -33.29
CA ALA A 163 -18.62 2.36 -34.39
C ALA A 163 -17.96 1.61 -35.56
N LEU A 164 -17.29 0.49 -35.30
CA LEU A 164 -16.63 -0.37 -36.29
C LEU A 164 -17.62 -1.25 -37.09
N ALA A 165 -18.88 -1.30 -36.69
CA ALA A 165 -19.94 -2.03 -37.39
C ALA A 165 -20.61 -1.19 -38.51
N THR A 166 -20.30 0.11 -38.59
CA THR A 166 -20.92 1.05 -39.53
C THR A 166 -20.42 0.86 -40.97
N GLU A 167 -21.21 1.27 -41.96
CA GLU A 167 -20.85 1.17 -43.38
C GLU A 167 -19.62 2.00 -43.77
N SER A 168 -19.32 3.06 -43.00
CA SER A 168 -18.11 3.86 -43.14
C SER A 168 -16.83 3.14 -42.68
N SER A 169 -16.95 2.00 -42.00
CA SER A 169 -15.82 1.18 -41.55
C SER A 169 -15.38 0.16 -42.60
N SER A 170 -14.10 -0.22 -42.56
CA SER A 170 -13.52 -1.18 -43.49
C SER A 170 -14.22 -2.55 -43.42
N SER A 171 -14.12 -3.32 -44.50
CA SER A 171 -14.67 -4.69 -44.54
C SER A 171 -14.04 -5.62 -43.49
N ALA A 172 -12.76 -5.39 -43.15
CA ALA A 172 -12.04 -6.12 -42.12
C ALA A 172 -12.56 -5.80 -40.70
N GLU A 173 -12.77 -4.52 -40.40
CA GLU A 173 -13.33 -4.07 -39.11
C GLU A 173 -14.74 -4.63 -38.89
N ARG A 174 -15.61 -4.54 -39.91
CA ARG A 174 -16.96 -5.10 -39.85
C ARG A 174 -16.96 -6.62 -39.66
N LYS A 175 -16.02 -7.33 -40.30
CA LYS A 175 -15.85 -8.79 -40.10
C LYS A 175 -15.36 -9.10 -38.69
N ALA A 176 -14.40 -8.34 -38.18
CA ALA A 176 -13.86 -8.51 -36.83
C ALA A 176 -14.94 -8.29 -35.76
N HIS A 177 -15.70 -7.18 -35.87
CA HIS A 177 -16.83 -6.91 -34.98
C HIS A 177 -17.85 -8.05 -34.99
N ARG A 178 -18.24 -8.54 -36.18
CA ARG A 178 -19.20 -9.65 -36.31
C ARG A 178 -18.70 -10.94 -35.66
N VAL A 179 -17.48 -11.36 -35.94
CA VAL A 179 -16.89 -12.57 -35.35
C VAL A 179 -16.80 -12.46 -33.84
N TYR A 180 -16.41 -11.28 -33.34
CA TYR A 180 -16.31 -11.03 -31.92
C TYR A 180 -17.68 -11.05 -31.23
N ALA A 181 -18.70 -10.41 -31.83
CA ALA A 181 -20.09 -10.47 -31.37
C ALA A 181 -20.60 -11.92 -31.28
N THR A 182 -20.42 -12.72 -32.35
CA THR A 182 -20.83 -14.13 -32.37
C THR A 182 -20.18 -14.94 -31.27
N ARG A 183 -18.88 -14.73 -31.00
CA ARG A 183 -18.16 -15.43 -29.92
C ARG A 183 -18.67 -15.06 -28.53
N ILE A 184 -19.01 -13.79 -28.31
CA ILE A 184 -19.58 -13.32 -27.04
C ILE A 184 -20.98 -13.91 -26.82
N THR A 185 -21.82 -13.93 -27.86
CA THR A 185 -23.16 -14.52 -27.80
C THR A 185 -23.10 -16.02 -27.52
N ALA A 186 -22.15 -16.75 -28.12
CA ALA A 186 -21.97 -18.19 -27.91
C ALA A 186 -21.36 -18.56 -26.55
N ALA A 187 -20.74 -17.59 -25.85
CA ALA A 187 -20.14 -17.77 -24.53
C ALA A 187 -21.10 -17.38 -23.38
N THR A 188 -22.32 -16.96 -23.71
CA THR A 188 -23.42 -16.71 -22.76
C THR A 188 -24.20 -18.00 -22.54
#